data_AF-A0A356KTH0-F1
#
_entry.id   AF-A0A356KTH0-F1
#
_cell.length_a   1.000
_cell.length_b   1.000
_cell.length_c   1.000
_cell.angle_alpha   90.00
_cell.angle_beta   90.00
_cell.angle_gamma   90.00
#
_symmetry.space_group_name_H-M   'P 1'
#
loop_
_entity.id
_entity.type
_entity.pdbx_description
1 polymer ?
#
loop_
_entity_poly.entity_id
_entity_poly.type
_entity_poly.pdbx_seq_one_letter_code
_entity_poly.pdbx_strand_id
1 'polypeptide(L)'
;GAEVTVIDAKSKEKLAPSLEALADLDLRYHFGAPHREEDLLGAELVIKSPAIPPRNEWLTRLAQAEVPWTTEIGLGLALVDVPYVAVTGSKGKTTTASLCGAMLAAGERRVLVAGNNERPLLEALR
;
A
#
# COMPACT_ATOMS: atom_id res chain seq x y z
N GLY A 1 3.80 9.69 16.23
CA GLY A 1 3.51 8.94 15.00
C GLY A 1 3.62 7.46 15.29
N ALA A 2 3.37 6.59 14.31
CA ALA A 2 3.65 5.16 14.43
C ALA A 2 5.17 4.90 14.34
N GLU A 3 5.66 3.84 14.99
CA GLU A 3 6.98 3.29 14.71
C GLU A 3 6.89 2.42 13.46
N VAL A 4 7.68 2.72 12.43
CA VAL A 4 7.58 2.04 11.13
C VAL A 4 8.86 1.26 10.83
N THR A 5 8.70 -0.04 10.60
CA THR A 5 9.76 -0.93 10.10
C THR A 5 9.48 -1.29 8.65
N VAL A 6 10.43 -1.01 7.76
CA VAL A 6 10.41 -1.42 6.35
C VAL A 6 11.15 -2.74 6.20
N ILE A 7 10.46 -3.74 5.65
CA ILE A 7 11.02 -5.05 5.33
C ILE A 7 11.01 -5.30 3.82
N ASP A 8 12.10 -5.82 3.28
CA ASP A 8 12.17 -6.25 1.87
C ASP A 8 13.17 -7.40 1.71
N ALA A 9 12.87 -8.35 0.82
CA ALA A 9 13.70 -9.52 0.58
C ALA A 9 14.98 -9.16 -0.20
N LYS A 10 14.98 -8.01 -0.89
CA LYS A 10 16.15 -7.48 -1.58
C LYS A 10 17.14 -6.89 -0.57
N SER A 11 18.41 -6.86 -0.96
CA SER A 11 19.46 -6.21 -0.18
C SER A 11 19.37 -4.69 -0.27
N LYS A 12 20.03 -4.01 0.67
CA LYS A 12 20.09 -2.55 0.75
C LYS A 12 20.59 -1.92 -0.55
N GLU A 13 21.57 -2.53 -1.20
CA GLU A 13 22.20 -2.03 -2.43
C GLU A 13 21.21 -2.02 -3.60
N LYS A 14 20.35 -3.05 -3.69
CA LYS A 14 19.30 -3.14 -4.72
C LYS A 14 18.16 -2.15 -4.48
N LEU A 15 18.07 -1.57 -3.29
CA LEU A 15 17.04 -0.63 -2.87
C LEU A 15 17.56 0.79 -2.73
N ALA A 16 18.84 1.06 -3.05
CA ALA A 16 19.47 2.36 -2.84
C ALA A 16 18.63 3.56 -3.30
N PRO A 17 18.03 3.57 -4.51
CA PRO A 17 17.19 4.70 -4.92
C PRO A 17 15.96 4.92 -4.03
N SER A 18 15.32 3.84 -3.57
CA SER A 18 14.17 3.93 -2.66
C SER A 18 14.60 4.41 -1.27
N LEU A 19 15.79 4.03 -0.80
CA LEU A 19 16.30 4.44 0.50
C LEU A 19 16.75 5.91 0.52
N GLU A 20 17.28 6.41 -0.58
CA GLU A 20 17.57 7.83 -0.76
C GLU A 20 16.30 8.67 -0.64
N ALA A 21 15.19 8.23 -1.27
CA ALA A 21 13.90 8.91 -1.17
C ALA A 21 13.28 8.88 0.26
N LEU A 22 13.76 8.00 1.13
CA LEU A 22 13.28 7.83 2.51
C LEU A 22 14.31 8.33 3.55
N ALA A 23 15.41 8.94 3.11
CA ALA A 23 16.56 9.27 3.98
C ALA A 23 16.21 10.24 5.13
N ASP A 24 15.25 11.12 4.92
CA ASP A 24 14.83 12.12 5.91
C ASP A 24 13.74 11.60 6.90
N LEU A 25 13.39 10.31 6.81
CA LEU A 25 12.37 9.70 7.66
C LEU A 25 13.02 8.80 8.72
N ASP A 26 12.51 8.90 9.95
CA ASP A 26 12.88 8.00 11.05
C ASP A 26 12.21 6.64 10.88
N LEU A 27 12.89 5.72 10.20
CA LEU A 27 12.40 4.39 9.85
C LEU A 27 13.41 3.31 10.27
N ARG A 28 12.90 2.18 10.74
CA ARG A 28 13.70 0.96 10.91
C ARG A 28 13.70 0.16 9.61
N TYR A 29 14.81 -0.50 9.31
CA TYR A 29 14.96 -1.25 8.06
C TYR A 29 15.55 -2.63 8.32
N HIS A 30 14.89 -3.68 7.83
CA HIS A 30 15.44 -5.04 7.80
C HIS A 30 15.36 -5.59 6.37
N PHE A 31 16.52 -5.91 5.79
CA PHE A 31 16.66 -6.34 4.40
C PHE A 31 17.15 -7.78 4.27
N GLY A 32 16.80 -8.41 3.16
CA GLY A 32 17.19 -9.77 2.84
C GLY A 32 16.12 -10.80 3.24
N ALA A 33 16.37 -12.04 2.83
CA ALA A 33 15.56 -13.20 3.17
C ALA A 33 16.39 -14.20 4.00
N PRO A 34 15.78 -14.96 4.92
CA PRO A 34 14.36 -14.91 5.29
C PRO A 34 13.98 -13.67 6.11
N HIS A 35 12.70 -13.27 6.08
CA HIS A 35 12.18 -12.23 6.96
C HIS A 35 12.17 -12.71 8.43
N ARG A 36 12.41 -11.80 9.37
CA ARG A 36 12.39 -12.12 10.81
C ARG A 36 10.93 -12.21 11.27
N GLU A 37 10.58 -13.25 12.00
CA GLU A 37 9.21 -13.44 12.50
C GLU A 37 8.77 -12.30 13.42
N GLU A 38 9.67 -11.83 14.28
CA GLU A 38 9.46 -10.72 15.21
C GLU A 38 9.05 -9.40 14.52
N ASP A 39 9.51 -9.13 13.30
CA ASP A 39 9.13 -7.91 12.56
C ASP A 39 7.68 -7.94 12.09
N LEU A 40 7.15 -9.14 11.83
CA LEU A 40 5.83 -9.35 11.26
C LEU A 40 4.80 -9.71 12.32
N LEU A 41 5.14 -10.65 13.22
CA LEU A 41 4.26 -11.13 14.27
C LEU A 41 4.26 -10.22 15.51
N GLY A 42 5.29 -9.38 15.67
CA GLY A 42 5.35 -8.37 16.73
C GLY A 42 4.70 -7.04 16.35
N ALA A 43 4.25 -6.87 15.10
CA ALA A 43 3.66 -5.62 14.63
C ALA A 43 2.18 -5.51 15.01
N GLU A 44 1.71 -4.29 15.28
CA GLU A 44 0.28 -4.01 15.49
C GLU A 44 -0.52 -3.97 14.19
N LEU A 45 0.16 -3.73 13.05
CA LEU A 45 -0.41 -3.74 11.71
C LEU A 45 0.68 -4.01 10.67
N VAL A 46 0.41 -4.94 9.75
CA VAL A 46 1.29 -5.17 8.59
C VAL A 46 0.68 -4.57 7.32
N ILE A 47 1.42 -3.70 6.65
CA ILE A 47 1.03 -3.15 5.33
C ILE A 47 1.81 -3.88 4.25
N LYS A 48 1.15 -4.78 3.53
CA LYS A 48 1.80 -5.58 2.49
C LYS A 48 1.83 -4.83 1.15
N SER A 49 2.89 -5.07 0.39
CA SER A 49 2.96 -4.68 -1.03
C SER A 49 1.92 -5.47 -1.87
N PRO A 50 1.34 -4.86 -2.92
CA PRO A 50 0.50 -5.58 -3.89
C PRO A 50 1.22 -6.76 -4.57
N ALA A 51 2.55 -6.71 -4.68
CA ALA A 51 3.35 -7.78 -5.27
C ALA A 51 3.40 -9.06 -4.42
N ILE A 52 3.07 -8.99 -3.13
CA ILE A 52 2.99 -10.17 -2.25
C ILE A 52 1.73 -10.96 -2.61
N PRO A 53 1.87 -12.22 -3.08
CA PRO A 53 0.73 -13.01 -3.56
C PRO A 53 -0.23 -13.35 -2.42
N PRO A 54 -1.53 -13.54 -2.71
CA PRO A 54 -2.53 -13.89 -1.68
C PRO A 54 -2.26 -15.21 -0.94
N ARG A 55 -1.49 -16.12 -1.55
CA ARG A 55 -1.08 -17.41 -0.95
C ARG A 55 0.32 -17.37 -0.33
N ASN A 56 0.85 -16.19 -0.03
CA ASN A 56 2.12 -16.07 0.67
C ASN A 56 1.99 -16.62 2.11
N GLU A 57 2.96 -17.42 2.54
CA GLU A 57 2.94 -18.10 3.84
C GLU A 57 2.82 -17.13 5.04
N TRP A 58 3.37 -15.92 4.92
CA TRP A 58 3.28 -14.91 5.96
C TRP A 58 1.85 -14.46 6.21
N LEU A 59 1.00 -14.41 5.18
CA LEU A 59 -0.40 -14.02 5.36
C LEU A 59 -1.17 -15.05 6.19
N THR A 60 -0.84 -16.34 6.02
CA THR A 60 -1.38 -17.41 6.86
C THR A 60 -0.88 -17.29 8.29
N ARG A 61 0.42 -17.05 8.49
CA ARG A 61 1.02 -16.90 9.84
C ARG A 61 0.47 -15.68 10.58
N LEU A 62 0.34 -14.54 9.89
CA LEU A 62 -0.27 -13.33 10.45
C LEU A 62 -1.72 -13.59 10.87
N ALA A 63 -2.50 -14.27 10.04
CA ALA A 63 -3.87 -14.63 10.38
C ALA A 63 -3.96 -15.57 11.60
N GLN A 64 -3.05 -16.55 11.71
CA GLN A 64 -2.98 -17.46 12.86
C GLN A 64 -2.56 -16.75 14.16
N ALA A 65 -1.69 -15.76 14.06
CA ALA A 65 -1.24 -14.93 15.18
C ALA A 65 -2.20 -13.75 15.47
N GLU A 66 -3.33 -13.66 14.76
CA GLU A 66 -4.31 -12.56 14.86
C GLU A 66 -3.71 -11.16 14.62
N VAL A 67 -2.60 -11.09 13.88
CA VAL A 67 -1.99 -9.82 13.49
C VAL A 67 -2.70 -9.30 12.24
N PRO A 68 -3.35 -8.12 12.31
CA PRO A 68 -4.05 -7.57 11.17
C PRO A 68 -3.07 -7.18 10.07
N TRP A 69 -3.47 -7.38 8.83
CA TRP A 69 -2.72 -6.92 7.67
C TRP A 69 -3.62 -6.28 6.63
N THR A 70 -3.07 -5.31 5.92
CA THR A 70 -3.76 -4.55 4.88
C THR A 70 -2.82 -4.21 3.72
N THR A 71 -3.27 -3.43 2.76
CA THR A 71 -2.45 -2.81 1.71
C THR A 71 -2.48 -1.30 1.84
N GLU A 72 -1.65 -0.59 1.09
CA GLU A 72 -1.72 0.88 0.95
C GLU A 72 -3.15 1.35 0.61
N ILE A 73 -3.81 0.68 -0.36
CA ILE A 73 -5.20 0.97 -0.72
C ILE A 73 -6.15 0.69 0.43
N GLY A 74 -5.99 -0.43 1.14
CA GLY A 74 -6.86 -0.76 2.27
C GLY A 74 -6.74 0.25 3.40
N LEU A 75 -5.52 0.72 3.69
CA LEU A 75 -5.30 1.80 4.64
C LEU A 75 -5.91 3.13 4.15
N GLY A 76 -5.71 3.47 2.88
CA GLY A 76 -6.29 4.68 2.29
C GLY A 76 -7.82 4.68 2.34
N LEU A 77 -8.46 3.57 2.00
CA LEU A 77 -9.93 3.44 2.07
C LEU A 77 -10.47 3.58 3.50
N ALA A 78 -9.71 3.18 4.52
CA ALA A 78 -10.09 3.39 5.92
C ALA A 78 -10.04 4.87 6.34
N LEU A 79 -9.34 5.72 5.58
CA LEU A 79 -9.19 7.16 5.83
C LEU A 79 -10.12 8.02 4.96
N VAL A 80 -10.72 7.45 3.90
CA VAL A 80 -11.64 8.17 3.01
C VAL A 80 -12.98 8.40 3.71
N ASP A 81 -13.41 9.66 3.79
CA ASP A 81 -14.68 10.08 4.38
C ASP A 81 -15.71 10.60 3.35
N VAL A 82 -15.37 10.51 2.06
CA VAL A 82 -16.21 10.95 0.94
C VAL A 82 -16.70 9.76 0.09
N PRO A 83 -17.81 9.90 -0.67
CA PRO A 83 -18.25 8.86 -1.59
C PRO A 83 -17.18 8.51 -2.63
N TYR A 84 -16.92 7.22 -2.83
CA TYR A 84 -15.91 6.74 -3.77
C TYR A 84 -16.45 5.66 -4.71
N VAL A 85 -15.83 5.57 -5.89
CA VAL A 85 -16.05 4.50 -6.88
C VAL A 85 -14.76 3.70 -6.99
N ALA A 86 -14.82 2.41 -6.68
CA ALA A 86 -13.67 1.51 -6.79
C ALA A 86 -13.73 0.70 -8.10
N VAL A 87 -12.68 0.79 -8.91
CA VAL A 87 -12.57 0.06 -10.19
C VAL A 87 -11.53 -1.05 -10.07
N THR A 88 -11.95 -2.30 -10.29
CA THR A 88 -11.08 -3.49 -10.27
C THR A 88 -11.27 -4.35 -11.53
N GLY A 89 -10.36 -5.31 -11.76
CA GLY A 89 -10.39 -6.21 -12.93
C GLY A 89 -9.01 -6.51 -13.50
N SER A 90 -8.89 -7.50 -14.37
CA SER A 90 -7.58 -7.91 -14.93
C SER A 90 -7.02 -6.89 -15.92
N LYS A 91 -7.89 -6.24 -16.73
CA LYS A 91 -7.53 -5.25 -17.75
C LYS A 91 -8.51 -4.08 -17.73
N GLY A 92 -8.10 -2.93 -18.28
CA GLY A 92 -8.98 -1.75 -18.43
C GLY A 92 -9.18 -0.89 -17.18
N LYS A 93 -8.67 -1.30 -16.01
CA LYS A 93 -8.85 -0.56 -14.72
C LYS A 93 -8.51 0.92 -14.81
N THR A 94 -7.31 1.26 -15.29
CA THR A 94 -6.83 2.64 -15.37
C THR A 94 -7.68 3.47 -16.32
N THR A 95 -7.97 2.94 -17.52
CA THR A 95 -8.83 3.61 -18.50
C THR A 95 -10.24 3.85 -17.95
N THR A 96 -10.86 2.84 -17.35
CA THR A 96 -12.20 2.95 -16.77
C THR A 96 -12.23 3.93 -15.60
N ALA A 97 -11.24 3.87 -14.70
CA ALA A 97 -11.14 4.81 -13.57
C ALA A 97 -10.99 6.27 -14.05
N SER A 98 -10.14 6.51 -15.06
CA SER A 98 -9.96 7.84 -15.65
C SER A 98 -11.22 8.34 -16.36
N LEU A 99 -11.93 7.46 -17.11
CA LEU A 99 -13.20 7.81 -17.75
C LEU A 99 -14.29 8.14 -16.73
N CYS A 100 -14.44 7.34 -15.67
CA CYS A 100 -15.35 7.65 -14.56
C CYS A 100 -15.00 9.01 -13.94
N GLY A 101 -13.72 9.28 -13.71
CA GLY A 101 -13.24 10.56 -13.19
C GLY A 101 -13.63 11.73 -14.08
N ALA A 102 -13.38 11.63 -15.39
CA ALA A 102 -13.71 12.67 -16.36
C ALA A 102 -15.22 12.92 -16.47
N MET A 103 -16.03 11.86 -16.48
CA MET A 103 -17.50 11.97 -16.52
C MET A 103 -18.07 12.65 -15.27
N LEU A 104 -17.57 12.29 -14.08
CA LEU A 104 -17.99 12.91 -12.82
C LEU A 104 -17.56 14.39 -12.74
N ALA A 105 -16.34 14.70 -13.20
CA ALA A 105 -15.83 16.08 -13.22
C ALA A 105 -16.60 16.97 -14.20
N ALA A 106 -17.05 16.42 -15.34
CA ALA A 106 -17.91 17.12 -16.29
C ALA A 106 -19.29 17.49 -15.69
N GLY A 107 -19.73 16.80 -14.64
CA GLY A 107 -20.91 17.15 -13.84
C GLY A 107 -20.64 18.16 -12.72
N GLU A 108 -19.58 18.97 -12.83
CA GLU A 108 -19.17 20.01 -11.87
C GLU A 108 -18.86 19.50 -10.45
N ARG A 109 -18.53 18.20 -10.30
CA ARG A 109 -18.09 17.62 -9.04
C ARG A 109 -16.59 17.81 -8.88
N ARG A 110 -16.14 18.07 -7.64
CA ARG A 110 -14.72 17.89 -7.29
C ARG A 110 -14.43 16.39 -7.25
N VAL A 111 -13.57 15.93 -8.15
CA VAL A 111 -13.24 14.52 -8.32
C VAL A 111 -11.75 14.31 -8.19
N LEU A 112 -11.37 13.22 -7.54
CA LEU A 112 -10.00 12.78 -7.39
C LEU A 112 -9.91 11.34 -7.88
N VAL A 113 -8.98 11.07 -8.79
CA VAL A 113 -8.68 9.73 -9.30
C VAL A 113 -7.33 9.30 -8.73
N ALA A 114 -7.33 8.22 -7.95
CA ALA A 114 -6.15 7.69 -7.28
C ALA A 114 -6.21 6.16 -7.16
N GLY A 115 -5.07 5.53 -6.84
CA GLY A 115 -4.98 4.09 -6.58
C GLY A 115 -3.69 3.49 -7.16
N ASN A 116 -3.78 2.29 -7.75
CA ASN A 116 -2.64 1.58 -8.36
C ASN A 116 -2.13 2.21 -9.69
N ASN A 117 -2.31 3.51 -9.88
CA ASN A 117 -1.89 4.26 -11.06
C ASN A 117 -0.75 5.24 -10.67
N GLU A 118 -0.61 6.36 -11.37
CA GLU A 118 0.44 7.37 -11.15
C GLU A 118 0.38 8.04 -9.77
N ARG A 119 -0.78 8.05 -9.11
CA ARG A 119 -0.97 8.66 -7.79
C ARG A 119 -1.53 7.62 -6.79
N PRO A 120 -0.70 7.14 -5.83
CA PRO A 120 -1.16 6.32 -4.72
C PRO A 120 -2.31 6.96 -3.93
N LEU A 121 -3.18 6.15 -3.34
CA LEU A 121 -4.37 6.66 -2.65
C LEU A 121 -3.99 7.50 -1.42
N LEU A 122 -3.04 7.03 -0.61
CA LEU A 122 -2.57 7.75 0.58
C LEU A 122 -1.94 9.10 0.25
N GLU A 123 -1.26 9.21 -0.90
CA GLU A 123 -0.72 10.50 -1.37
C GLU A 123 -1.86 11.44 -1.79
N ALA A 124 -2.93 10.87 -2.33
CA ALA A 124 -4.06 11.63 -2.83
C ALA A 124 -4.98 12.20 -1.72
N LEU A 125 -4.88 11.65 -0.50
CA LEU A 125 -5.62 12.09 0.68
C LEU A 125 -4.90 13.19 1.49
N ARG A 126 -3.71 13.63 1.06
CA ARG A 126 -2.97 14.72 1.69
C ARG A 126 -3.47 16.10 1.26
#